data_AF-A0A202BUY3-F1
#
_entry.id   AF-A0A202BUY3-F1
#
_cell.length_a   1.000
_cell.length_b   1.000
_cell.length_c   1.000
_cell.angle_alpha   90.00
_cell.angle_beta   90.00
_cell.angle_gamma   90.00
#
_symmetry.space_group_name_H-M   'P 1'
#
loop_
_entity.id
_entity.type
_entity.pdbx_description
1 polymer ?
#
loop_
_entity_poly.entity_id
_entity_poly.type
_entity_poly.pdbx_seq_one_letter_code
_entity_poly.pdbx_strand_id
1 'polypeptide(L)' 'ITFIVLFSSFMLVAFLFIVGEFFPPIDRGQFLVQIELPKDATVEKTNQLTLYVELFLRNDKYFVDLITTVGQQSTCF' A
#
# COMPACT_ATOMS: atom_id res chain seq x y z
N ILE A 1 2.84 41.33 25.90
CA ILE A 1 3.53 40.55 24.82
C ILE A 1 3.82 39.11 25.25
N THR A 2 4.48 38.85 26.37
CA THR A 2 4.88 37.51 26.84
C THR A 2 3.73 36.50 26.95
N PHE A 3 2.60 36.88 27.55
CA PHE A 3 1.43 35.98 27.65
C PHE A 3 0.81 35.65 26.28
N ILE A 4 0.82 36.58 25.33
CA ILE A 4 0.30 36.37 23.98
C ILE A 4 1.17 35.35 23.24
N VAL A 5 2.49 35.45 23.39
CA VAL A 5 3.45 34.49 22.81
C VAL A 5 3.31 33.11 23.46
N LEU A 6 3.06 33.05 24.77
CA LEU A 6 2.85 31.80 25.51
C LEU A 6 1.57 31.06 25.09
N PHE A 7 0.44 31.76 24.91
CA PHE A 7 -0.78 31.11 24.42
C PHE A 7 -0.67 30.72 22.93
N SER A 8 0.05 31.52 22.12
CA SER A 8 0.32 31.20 20.72
C SER A 8 1.16 29.93 20.55
N SER A 9 2.13 29.67 21.44
CA SER A 9 2.96 28.46 21.36
C SER A 9 2.17 27.17 21.62
N PHE A 10 1.12 27.21 22.44
CA PHE A 10 0.23 26.06 22.64
C PHE A 10 -0.75 25.85 21.48
N MET A 11 -1.14 26.92 20.78
CA MET A 11 -2.00 26.80 19.60
C MET A 11 -1.32 26.07 18.43
N LEU A 12 0.00 26.13 18.29
CA LEU A 12 0.75 25.35 17.30
C LEU A 12 0.61 23.83 17.48
N VAL A 13 0.49 23.35 18.72
CA VAL A 13 0.26 21.94 19.03
C VAL A 13 -1.20 21.55 18.77
N ALA A 14 -2.15 22.43 19.11
CA ALA A 14 -3.59 22.18 18.91
C ALA A 14 -4.02 22.22 17.44
N PHE A 15 -3.39 23.08 16.63
CA PHE A 15 -3.73 23.21 15.20
C PHE A 15 -3.10 22.13 14.31
N LEU A 16 -2.31 21.20 14.87
CA LEU A 16 -1.94 19.91 14.24
C LEU A 16 -1.77 20.00 12.71
N PHE A 17 -1.00 20.99 12.24
CA PHE A 17 -0.75 21.23 10.80
C PHE A 17 0.00 20.06 10.12
N ILE A 18 0.37 19.05 10.92
CA ILE A 18 1.10 17.84 10.55
C ILE A 18 0.15 16.61 10.45
N VAL A 19 -1.12 16.73 10.85
CA VAL A 19 -2.13 15.65 10.76
C VAL A 19 -3.14 15.93 9.63
N GLY A 20 -2.74 16.73 8.64
CA GLY A 20 -3.38 16.71 7.33
C GLY A 20 -2.73 15.62 6.51
N GLU A 21 -3.20 14.38 6.67
CA GLU A 21 -3.01 13.25 5.74
C GLU A 21 -1.67 13.27 4.98
N PHE A 22 -0.56 12.87 5.62
CA PHE A 22 0.75 12.75 4.94
C PHE A 22 0.72 11.80 3.73
N PHE A 23 -0.33 10.97 3.66
CA PHE A 23 -0.76 10.29 2.45
C PHE A 23 -2.27 10.50 2.32
N PRO A 24 -2.77 11.53 1.61
CA PRO A 24 -4.17 11.51 1.20
C PRO A 24 -4.39 10.18 0.45
N PRO A 25 -5.55 9.52 0.57
CA PRO A 25 -5.80 8.27 -0.14
C PRO A 25 -5.57 8.52 -1.64
N ILE A 26 -4.45 8.01 -2.14
CA ILE A 26 -4.09 8.20 -3.53
C ILE A 26 -4.95 7.21 -4.30
N ASP A 27 -6.11 7.66 -4.79
CA ASP A 27 -6.92 6.97 -5.78
C ASP A 27 -6.17 6.94 -7.12
N ARG A 28 -5.13 6.12 -7.15
CA ARG A 28 -4.29 5.86 -8.33
C ARG A 28 -4.99 4.94 -9.33
N GLY A 29 -6.19 4.42 -8.99
CA GLY A 29 -6.89 3.40 -9.77
C GLY A 29 -6.13 2.08 -9.87
N GLN A 30 -5.14 1.86 -9.00
CA GLN A 30 -4.25 0.71 -8.98
C GLN A 30 -4.13 0.22 -7.54
N PHE A 31 -4.11 -1.09 -7.35
CA PHE A 31 -3.86 -1.71 -6.05
C PHE A 31 -2.89 -2.87 -6.19
N LEU A 32 -2.12 -3.10 -5.13
CA LEU A 32 -1.13 -4.17 -5.08
C LEU A 32 -1.71 -5.33 -4.28
N VAL A 33 -1.70 -6.53 -4.87
CA VAL A 33 -2.09 -7.77 -4.19
C VAL A 33 -0.83 -8.53 -3.83
N GLN A 34 -0.58 -8.67 -2.52
CA GLN A 34 0.52 -9.47 -2.01
C GLN A 34 -0.01 -10.82 -1.55
N ILE A 35 0.54 -11.89 -2.10
CA ILE A 35 0.15 -13.25 -1.77
C ILE A 35 1.24 -13.85 -0.90
N GLU A 36 0.94 -14.04 0.38
CA GLU A 36 1.87 -14.69 1.32
C GLU A 36 1.66 -16.20 1.28
N LEU A 37 2.68 -16.92 0.85
CA LEU A 37 2.71 -18.38 0.84
C LEU A 37 3.56 -18.90 2.01
N PRO A 38 3.27 -20.10 2.52
CA PRO A 38 4.10 -20.71 3.55
C PRO A 38 5.55 -20.87 3.07
N LYS A 39 6.51 -20.80 4.00
CA LYS A 39 7.95 -20.87 3.69
C LYS A 39 8.40 -22.17 3.01
N ASP A 40 7.58 -23.22 3.10
CA ASP A 40 7.81 -24.52 2.49
C ASP A 40 7.11 -24.67 1.12
N ALA A 41 6.50 -23.60 0.58
CA ALA A 41 5.88 -23.62 -0.73
C ALA A 41 6.94 -23.70 -1.83
N THR A 42 6.78 -24.64 -2.75
CA THR A 42 7.67 -24.73 -3.90
C THR A 42 7.43 -23.58 -4.87
N VAL A 43 8.42 -23.28 -5.72
CA VAL A 43 8.31 -22.24 -6.74
C VAL A 43 7.19 -22.57 -7.73
N GLU A 44 6.99 -23.85 -8.04
CA GLU A 44 5.92 -24.34 -8.90
C GLU A 44 4.55 -24.08 -8.28
N LYS A 45 4.42 -24.32 -6.97
CA LYS A 45 3.17 -24.06 -6.24
C LYS A 45 2.83 -22.57 -6.22
N THR A 46 3.85 -21.72 -6.08
CA THR A 46 3.72 -20.26 -6.14
C THR A 46 3.27 -19.83 -7.53
N ASN A 47 3.92 -20.32 -8.58
CA ASN A 47 3.57 -20.01 -9.96
C ASN A 47 2.14 -20.44 -10.32
N GLN A 48 1.73 -21.64 -9.93
CA GLN A 48 0.37 -22.14 -10.15
C GLN A 48 -0.68 -21.27 -9.47
N LEU A 49 -0.40 -20.83 -8.24
CA LEU A 49 -1.33 -20.01 -7.48
C LEU A 49 -1.41 -18.59 -8.02
N THR A 50 -0.28 -18.00 -8.43
CA THR A 50 -0.27 -16.70 -9.12
C THR A 50 -1.04 -16.76 -10.42
N LEU A 51 -0.88 -17.82 -11.22
CA LEU A 51 -1.63 -18.00 -12.47
C LEU A 51 -3.14 -18.09 -12.23
N TYR A 52 -3.57 -18.83 -11.21
CA TYR A 52 -4.99 -18.92 -10.85
C TYR A 52 -5.56 -17.54 -10.48
N VAL A 53 -4.83 -16.76 -9.68
CA VAL A 53 -5.24 -15.41 -9.30
C VAL A 53 -5.27 -14.47 -10.51
N GLU A 54 -4.28 -14.56 -11.39
CA GLU A 54 -4.26 -13.78 -12.62
C GLU A 54 -5.48 -14.07 -13.50
N LEU A 55 -5.79 -15.35 -13.72
CA LEU A 55 -6.96 -15.75 -14.52
C LEU A 55 -8.28 -15.32 -13.88
N PHE A 56 -8.37 -15.39 -12.55
CA PHE A 56 -9.54 -14.94 -11.80
C PHE A 56 -9.78 -13.43 -11.98
N LEU A 57 -8.74 -12.62 -11.82
CA LEU A 57 -8.83 -11.16 -11.94
C LEU A 57 -8.99 -10.70 -13.40
N ARG A 58 -8.40 -11.42 -14.36
CA ARG A 58 -8.53 -11.14 -15.80
C ARG A 58 -9.95 -11.36 -16.32
N ASN A 59 -10.76 -12.18 -15.63
CA ASN A 59 -12.16 -12.41 -16.01
C ASN A 59 -13.07 -11.23 -15.66
N ASP A 60 -12.60 -10.27 -14.86
CA ASP A 60 -13.36 -9.10 -14.46
C ASP A 60 -13.01 -7.89 -15.35
N LYS A 61 -14.04 -7.20 -15.86
CA LYS A 61 -13.92 -6.08 -16.80
C LYS A 61 -13.39 -4.79 -16.15
N TYR A 62 -13.33 -4.73 -14.82
CA TYR A 62 -12.78 -3.56 -14.10
C TYR A 62 -11.24 -3.48 -14.15
N PHE A 63 -10.57 -4.54 -14.58
CA PHE A 63 -9.10 -4.60 -14.66
C PHE A 63 -8.61 -4.38 -16.09
N VAL A 64 -7.95 -3.25 -16.33
CA VAL A 64 -7.39 -2.92 -17.65
C VAL A 64 -5.99 -3.53 -17.81
N ASP A 65 -5.14 -3.39 -16.78
CA ASP A 65 -3.76 -3.87 -16.78
C ASP A 65 -3.47 -4.69 -15.52
N LEU A 66 -2.85 -5.86 -15.68
CA LEU A 66 -2.38 -6.74 -14.61
C LEU A 66 -0.89 -7.04 -14.81
N ILE A 67 -0.08 -6.82 -13.78
CA ILE A 67 1.34 -7.18 -13.75
C ILE A 67 1.55 -8.14 -12.58
N THR A 68 2.02 -9.35 -12.85
CA THR A 68 2.28 -10.38 -11.85
C THR A 68 3.77 -10.66 -11.73
N THR A 69 4.28 -10.66 -10.51
CA THR A 69 5.66 -11.04 -10.21
C THR A 69 5.67 -12.34 -9.41
N VAL A 70 6.35 -13.36 -9.93
CA VAL A 70 6.51 -14.67 -9.28
C VAL A 70 7.94 -14.78 -8.76
N GLY A 71 8.11 -15.06 -7.47
CA GLY A 71 9.40 -15.21 -6.83
C GLY A 71 9.48 -14.46 -5.51
N GLN A 72 10.67 -14.43 -4.92
CA GLN A 72 10.91 -13.63 -3.73
C GLN A 72 10.99 -12.15 -4.14
N GLN A 73 10.11 -11.30 -3.61
CA GLN A 73 10.44 -9.89 -3.51
C GLN A 73 11.56 -9.80 -2.48
N SER A 74 12.80 -9.91 -2.94
CA SER A 74 13.95 -9.49 -2.14
C SER A 74 13.74 -8.02 -1.86
N THR A 75 13.31 -7.71 -0.64
CA THR A 75 13.34 -6.37 -0.07
C THR A 75 14.74 -5.82 -0.28
N CYS A 76 14.91 -5.00 -1.30
CA CYS A 76 16.03 -4.10 -1.40
C CYS A 76 15.56 -2.79 -0.79
N PHE A 77 15.75 -2.70 0.54
CA PHE A 77 15.59 -1.57 1.46
C PHE A 77 14.43 -0.59 1.24
#